data_AF-I8RLD3-F1
#
_entry.id   AF-I8RLD3-F1
#
_cell.length_a   1.000
_cell.length_b   1.000
_cell.length_c   1.000
_cell.angle_alpha   90.00
_cell.angle_beta   90.00
_cell.angle_gamma   90.00
#
_symmetry.space_group_name_H-M   'P 1'
#
loop_
_entity.id
_entity.type
_entity.pdbx_description
1 polymer ?
#
loop_
_entity_poly.entity_id
_entity_poly.type
_entity_poly.pdbx_seq_one_letter_code
_entity_poly.pdbx_strand_id
1 'polypeptide(L)'
;MVKTAMEISEEFDTPVMMRVTTRVCHSKSIVEFGEPQTAVKKPYIGCYGLGGADPLNAKDSCICMGAGPSIAHGAQKVFSKFGEKMRAVGVVGDSTFFHTGINSLMTTVYNKSNTITCILDNRITGMTGHQENPGSYLTRRRNKTD
;
A
#
# COMPACT_ATOMS: atom_id res chain seq x y z
N MET A 1 8.16 -7.24 9.77
CA MET A 1 6.83 -7.27 9.11
C MET A 1 6.90 -6.80 7.66
N VAL A 2 7.30 -5.55 7.35
CA VAL A 2 7.32 -5.06 5.95
C VAL A 2 8.33 -5.83 5.07
N LYS A 3 9.55 -6.09 5.56
CA LYS A 3 10.56 -6.88 4.84
C LYS A 3 10.05 -8.29 4.50
N THR A 4 9.52 -9.01 5.48
CA THR A 4 8.91 -10.33 5.30
C THR A 4 7.72 -10.28 4.33
N ALA A 5 6.89 -9.24 4.37
CA ALA A 5 5.79 -9.08 3.43
C ALA A 5 6.30 -8.85 1.99
N MET A 6 7.40 -8.12 1.82
CA MET A 6 8.05 -7.98 0.52
C MET A 6 8.64 -9.31 0.05
N GLU A 7 9.37 -10.04 0.90
CA GLU A 7 9.93 -11.37 0.59
C GLU A 7 8.84 -12.36 0.16
N ILE A 8 7.72 -12.42 0.90
CA ILE A 8 6.55 -13.25 0.54
C ILE A 8 5.96 -12.78 -0.79
N SER A 9 5.82 -11.47 -1.01
CA SER A 9 5.32 -10.94 -2.28
C SER A 9 6.22 -11.34 -3.46
N GLU A 10 7.54 -11.39 -3.26
CA GLU A 10 8.51 -11.81 -4.26
C GLU A 10 8.51 -13.32 -4.51
N GLU A 11 8.38 -14.11 -3.44
CA GLU A 11 8.32 -15.58 -3.53
C GLU A 11 7.07 -16.04 -4.28
N PHE A 12 5.92 -15.42 -4.00
CA PHE A 12 4.62 -15.87 -4.53
C PHE A 12 4.09 -15.02 -5.68
N ASP A 13 4.83 -13.99 -6.13
CA ASP A 13 4.40 -13.02 -7.16
C ASP A 13 2.96 -12.50 -6.95
N THR A 14 2.60 -12.26 -5.68
CA THR A 14 1.25 -11.85 -5.28
C THR A 14 1.25 -10.58 -4.44
N PRO A 15 0.19 -9.75 -4.53
CA PRO A 15 0.00 -8.62 -3.65
C PRO A 15 -0.15 -9.07 -2.19
N VAL A 16 0.44 -8.31 -1.28
CA VAL A 16 0.38 -8.60 0.16
C VAL A 16 -0.49 -7.58 0.88
N MET A 17 -1.39 -8.10 1.72
CA MET A 17 -2.19 -7.29 2.63
C MET A 17 -1.59 -7.39 4.03
N MET A 18 -1.06 -6.28 4.53
CA MET A 18 -0.43 -6.20 5.84
C MET A 18 -1.40 -5.60 6.85
N ARG A 19 -1.66 -6.35 7.91
CA ARG A 19 -2.39 -5.87 9.07
C ARG A 19 -1.54 -4.86 9.84
N VAL A 20 -2.03 -3.65 10.04
CA VAL A 20 -1.36 -2.66 10.90
C VAL A 20 -1.97 -2.62 12.30
N THR A 21 -1.14 -2.29 13.29
CA THR A 21 -1.52 -2.28 14.71
C THR A 21 -2.32 -1.04 15.11
N THR A 22 -2.21 0.06 14.36
CA THR A 22 -2.89 1.33 14.65
C THR A 22 -4.08 1.58 13.72
N ARG A 23 -5.23 1.92 14.31
CA ARG A 23 -6.47 2.26 13.56
C ARG A 23 -6.39 3.62 12.87
N VAL A 24 -5.57 4.52 13.38
CA VAL A 24 -5.08 5.71 12.66
C VAL A 24 -3.65 5.39 12.25
N CYS A 25 -3.44 5.05 10.99
CA CYS A 25 -2.13 4.58 10.53
C CYS A 25 -1.18 5.78 10.32
N HIS A 26 -0.65 6.33 11.41
CA HIS A 26 0.62 7.06 11.41
C HIS A 26 1.70 6.03 11.75
N SER A 27 2.51 5.63 10.77
CA SER A 27 3.53 4.58 10.90
C SER A 27 4.25 4.62 12.25
N LYS A 28 4.14 3.53 13.03
CA LYS A 28 5.13 3.22 14.07
C LYS A 28 5.28 1.72 14.26
N SER A 29 6.45 1.21 13.91
CA SER A 29 7.00 -0.05 14.38
C SER A 29 8.45 0.23 14.78
N ILE A 30 8.94 -0.45 15.83
CA ILE A 30 10.38 -0.57 16.03
C ILE A 30 10.91 -1.29 14.78
N VAL A 31 11.85 -0.67 14.09
CA VAL A 31 12.50 -1.23 12.90
C VAL A 31 13.98 -1.38 13.24
N GLU A 32 14.55 -2.53 12.92
CA GLU A 32 16.00 -2.67 12.88
C GLU A 32 16.49 -2.06 11.57
N PHE A 33 17.44 -1.14 11.66
CA PHE A 33 18.06 -0.53 10.49
C PHE A 33 18.96 -1.58 9.83
N GLY A 34 18.64 -1.92 8.59
CA GLY A 34 19.52 -2.71 7.72
C GLY A 34 20.21 -1.83 6.68
N GLU A 35 21.13 -2.44 5.91
CA GLU A 35 21.74 -1.82 4.73
C GLU A 35 20.67 -1.23 3.79
N PRO A 36 20.81 0.03 3.34
CA PRO A 36 19.86 0.66 2.43
C PRO A 36 19.75 -0.13 1.13
N GLN A 37 18.60 -0.78 0.91
CA GLN A 37 18.26 -1.37 -0.37
C GLN A 37 17.60 -0.30 -1.24
N THR A 38 18.06 -0.13 -2.48
CA THR A 38 17.51 0.80 -3.47
C THR A 38 16.16 0.31 -3.98
N ALA A 39 15.12 0.46 -3.16
CA ALA A 39 13.73 0.32 -3.58
C ALA A 39 13.12 1.70 -3.80
N VAL A 40 12.43 1.89 -4.92
CA VAL A 40 11.74 3.15 -5.18
C VAL A 40 10.44 3.19 -4.37
N LYS A 41 10.31 4.23 -3.54
CA LYS A 41 9.24 4.37 -2.54
C LYS A 41 8.09 5.20 -3.10
N LYS A 42 7.07 4.56 -3.72
CA LYS A 42 5.97 5.25 -4.42
C LYS A 42 4.57 4.91 -3.85
N PRO A 43 3.50 5.50 -4.44
CA PRO A 43 2.71 6.59 -3.90
C PRO A 43 1.72 6.15 -2.79
N TYR A 44 1.45 7.08 -1.88
CA TYR A 44 0.64 6.91 -0.68
C TYR A 44 -0.41 8.02 -0.63
N ILE A 45 -1.70 7.71 -0.40
CA ILE A 45 -2.70 8.72 0.04
C ILE A 45 -3.72 8.07 0.95
N GLY A 46 -3.89 8.57 2.16
CA GLY A 46 -4.45 7.83 3.27
C GLY A 46 -3.64 8.11 4.52
N CYS A 47 -3.95 7.51 5.66
CA CYS A 47 -3.20 7.73 6.91
C CYS A 47 -1.68 7.53 6.71
N TYR A 48 -1.33 6.62 5.80
CA TYR A 48 0.01 6.27 5.33
C TYR A 48 0.70 7.33 4.45
N GLY A 49 0.00 8.38 4.00
CA GLY A 49 0.54 9.53 3.27
C GLY A 49 1.54 10.37 4.07
N LEU A 50 1.51 10.28 5.40
CA LEU A 50 2.43 10.99 6.29
C LEU A 50 3.80 10.31 6.43
N GLY A 51 4.00 9.13 5.83
CA GLY A 51 5.29 8.44 5.81
C GLY A 51 6.42 9.18 5.06
N GLY A 52 6.13 10.32 4.41
CA GLY A 52 7.14 11.15 3.75
C GLY A 52 7.70 12.29 4.59
N ALA A 53 7.24 12.47 5.82
CA ALA A 53 7.85 13.43 6.74
C ALA A 53 9.04 12.79 7.48
N ASP A 54 9.94 13.63 7.98
CA ASP A 54 10.95 13.20 8.94
C ASP A 54 10.27 12.55 10.16
N PRO A 55 10.84 11.47 10.73
CA PRO A 55 12.13 10.84 10.42
C PRO A 55 12.07 9.71 9.38
N LEU A 56 10.91 9.45 8.75
CA LEU A 56 10.68 8.23 7.99
C LEU A 56 11.16 8.31 6.54
N ASN A 57 11.04 9.47 5.89
CA ASN A 57 11.47 9.70 4.49
C ASN A 57 11.15 8.51 3.56
N ALA A 58 9.96 7.95 3.72
CA ALA A 58 9.54 6.68 3.13
C ALA A 58 8.60 6.87 1.93
N LYS A 59 8.44 8.10 1.43
CA LYS A 59 7.48 8.45 0.38
C LYS A 59 8.04 9.48 -0.61
N ASP A 60 8.11 9.10 -1.88
CA ASP A 60 8.53 9.98 -2.98
C ASP A 60 7.36 10.77 -3.60
N SER A 61 6.13 10.25 -3.53
CA SER A 61 4.97 10.85 -4.19
C SER A 61 3.64 10.63 -3.46
N CYS A 62 2.75 11.61 -3.53
CA CYS A 62 1.39 11.58 -2.99
C CYS A 62 0.47 12.15 -4.08
N ILE A 63 -0.43 11.34 -4.64
CA ILE A 63 -1.22 11.71 -5.83
C ILE A 63 -2.71 11.75 -5.51
N CYS A 64 -3.41 10.62 -5.64
CA CYS A 64 -4.85 10.53 -5.41
C CYS A 64 -5.25 9.13 -4.92
N MET A 65 -6.48 9.03 -4.41
CA MET A 65 -6.96 7.81 -3.76
C MET A 65 -7.04 6.66 -4.74
N GLY A 66 -6.27 5.60 -4.45
CA GLY A 66 -6.27 4.38 -5.24
C GLY A 66 -5.29 4.40 -6.42
N ALA A 67 -4.58 5.50 -6.67
CA ALA A 67 -3.59 5.57 -7.76
C ALA A 67 -2.24 4.89 -7.45
N GLY A 68 -2.05 4.37 -6.23
CA GLY A 68 -0.84 3.68 -5.80
C GLY A 68 -0.34 2.63 -6.80
N PRO A 69 -1.14 1.58 -7.06
CA PRO A 69 -0.74 0.48 -7.96
C PRO A 69 -0.52 0.91 -9.42
N SER A 70 -1.33 1.85 -9.93
CA SER A 70 -1.27 2.28 -11.34
C SER A 70 -0.07 3.20 -11.61
N ILE A 71 0.27 4.09 -10.67
CA ILE A 71 1.49 4.88 -10.75
C ILE A 71 2.73 4.00 -10.58
N ALA A 72 2.67 2.98 -9.70
CA ALA A 72 3.74 2.00 -9.59
C ALA A 72 3.95 1.27 -10.94
N HIS A 73 2.87 0.87 -11.62
CA HIS A 73 2.95 0.28 -12.96
C HIS A 73 3.60 1.20 -13.99
N GLY A 74 3.16 2.46 -14.07
CA GLY A 74 3.73 3.44 -15.00
C GLY A 74 5.20 3.72 -14.70
N ALA A 75 5.55 3.87 -13.42
CA ALA A 75 6.92 4.00 -12.96
C ALA A 75 7.79 2.82 -13.36
N GLN A 76 7.30 1.60 -13.20
CA GLN A 76 8.05 0.40 -13.54
C GLN A 76 8.34 0.31 -15.04
N LYS A 77 7.38 0.68 -15.90
CA LYS A 77 7.61 0.77 -17.35
C LYS A 77 8.74 1.73 -17.70
N VAL A 78 8.81 2.88 -17.01
CA VAL A 78 9.90 3.85 -17.18
C VAL A 78 11.22 3.25 -16.72
N PHE A 79 11.27 2.63 -15.54
CA PHE A 79 12.50 2.02 -15.02
C PHE A 79 13.04 0.92 -15.93
N SER A 80 12.17 0.02 -16.41
CA SER A 80 12.55 -0.99 -17.39
C SER A 80 13.04 -0.40 -18.72
N LYS A 81 12.48 0.75 -19.16
CA LYS A 81 12.91 1.42 -20.38
C LYS A 81 14.31 2.03 -20.27
N PHE A 82 14.67 2.57 -19.11
CA PHE A 82 15.98 3.18 -18.87
C PHE A 82 17.03 2.21 -18.30
N GLY A 83 16.70 0.92 -18.20
CA GLY A 83 17.62 -0.09 -17.66
C GLY A 83 17.87 0.05 -16.16
N GLU A 84 17.03 0.81 -15.46
CA GLU A 84 17.10 0.97 -14.01
C GLU A 84 16.66 -0.32 -13.32
N LYS A 85 17.48 -0.83 -12.40
CA LYS A 85 17.18 -2.05 -11.63
C LYS A 85 16.18 -1.83 -10.49
N MET A 86 15.59 -0.64 -10.42
CA MET A 86 14.70 -0.26 -9.35
C MET A 86 13.30 -0.87 -9.53
N ARG A 87 12.72 -1.32 -8.42
CA ARG A 87 11.35 -1.83 -8.36
C ARG A 87 10.42 -0.80 -7.75
N ALA A 88 9.30 -0.53 -8.41
CA ALA A 88 8.30 0.39 -7.90
C ALA A 88 7.35 -0.32 -6.93
N VAL A 89 7.18 0.29 -5.75
CA VAL A 89 6.23 -0.15 -4.72
C VAL A 89 5.04 0.82 -4.70
N GLY A 90 3.82 0.31 -4.80
CA GLY A 90 2.58 1.07 -4.64
C GLY A 90 1.91 0.72 -3.31
N VAL A 91 1.51 1.72 -2.53
CA VAL A 91 0.87 1.47 -1.22
C VAL A 91 -0.53 2.05 -1.16
N VAL A 92 -1.45 1.27 -0.64
CA VAL A 92 -2.87 1.62 -0.54
C VAL A 92 -3.41 1.11 0.79
N GLY A 93 -4.36 1.80 1.40
CA GLY A 93 -5.08 1.33 2.59
C GLY A 93 -6.26 0.47 2.19
N ASP A 94 -6.76 -0.35 3.10
CA ASP A 94 -7.97 -1.16 2.93
C ASP A 94 -9.16 -0.34 2.39
N SER A 95 -9.49 0.79 3.00
CA SER A 95 -10.62 1.63 2.59
C SER A 95 -10.47 2.09 1.14
N THR A 96 -9.27 2.56 0.80
CA THR A 96 -8.92 3.07 -0.52
C THR A 96 -8.86 1.93 -1.53
N PHE A 97 -8.39 0.75 -1.11
CA PHE A 97 -8.34 -0.46 -1.93
C PHE A 97 -9.75 -0.88 -2.36
N PHE A 98 -10.69 -0.98 -1.42
CA PHE A 98 -12.07 -1.35 -1.73
C PHE A 98 -12.83 -0.28 -2.51
N HIS A 99 -12.51 1.01 -2.31
CA HIS A 99 -13.22 2.10 -2.98
C HIS A 99 -12.77 2.30 -4.44
N THR A 100 -11.48 2.52 -4.68
CA THR A 100 -10.95 2.82 -6.03
C THR A 100 -9.65 2.09 -6.37
N GLY A 101 -8.93 1.56 -5.38
CA GLY A 101 -7.62 0.95 -5.55
C GLY A 101 -7.66 -0.41 -6.27
N ILE A 102 -8.78 -1.14 -6.20
CA ILE A 102 -8.93 -2.43 -6.88
C ILE A 102 -8.81 -2.29 -8.40
N ASN A 103 -9.35 -1.22 -8.98
CA ASN A 103 -9.26 -0.95 -10.43
C ASN A 103 -7.80 -0.71 -10.86
N SER A 104 -7.05 0.02 -10.05
CA SER A 104 -5.62 0.24 -10.28
C SER A 104 -4.83 -1.05 -10.16
N LEU A 105 -5.14 -1.91 -9.18
CA LEU A 105 -4.46 -3.20 -9.02
C LEU A 105 -4.76 -4.14 -10.18
N MET A 106 -6.01 -4.19 -10.66
CA MET A 106 -6.38 -4.98 -11.84
C MET A 106 -5.53 -4.61 -13.06
N THR A 107 -5.29 -3.32 -13.27
CA THR A 107 -4.40 -2.85 -14.35
C THR A 107 -2.98 -3.37 -14.20
N THR A 108 -2.43 -3.32 -12.98
CA THR A 108 -1.09 -3.80 -12.66
C THR A 108 -0.94 -5.32 -12.91
N VAL A 109 -1.94 -6.10 -12.49
CA VAL A 109 -1.99 -7.56 -12.69
C VAL A 109 -2.16 -7.92 -14.15
N TYR A 110 -3.12 -7.29 -14.85
CA TYR A 110 -3.37 -7.52 -16.27
C TYR A 110 -2.12 -7.30 -17.13
N ASN A 111 -1.35 -6.26 -16.82
CA ASN A 111 -0.13 -5.93 -17.54
C ASN A 111 1.12 -6.71 -17.05
N LYS A 112 0.97 -7.66 -16.12
CA LYS A 112 2.09 -8.41 -15.50
C LYS A 112 3.24 -7.51 -15.07
N SER A 113 2.87 -6.40 -14.42
CA SER A 113 3.82 -5.37 -14.03
C SER A 113 4.76 -5.88 -12.94
N ASN A 114 6.07 -5.67 -13.09
CA ASN A 114 7.06 -6.03 -12.07
C ASN A 114 7.05 -5.05 -10.89
N THR A 115 5.94 -4.97 -10.15
CA THR A 115 5.71 -3.98 -9.09
C THR A 115 5.15 -4.64 -7.85
N ILE A 116 5.51 -4.13 -6.68
CA ILE A 116 4.97 -4.61 -5.41
C ILE A 116 3.79 -3.72 -5.02
N THR A 117 2.65 -4.31 -4.71
CA THR A 117 1.51 -3.58 -4.13
C THR A 117 1.31 -3.99 -2.68
N CYS A 118 1.41 -3.02 -1.77
CA CYS A 118 1.16 -3.22 -0.34
C CYS A 118 -0.20 -2.65 0.03
N ILE A 119 -1.08 -3.50 0.55
CA ILE A 119 -2.39 -3.07 1.08
C ILE A 119 -2.31 -3.00 2.61
N LEU A 120 -2.53 -1.82 3.20
CA LEU A 120 -2.47 -1.59 4.64
C LEU A 120 -3.87 -1.72 5.23
N ASP A 121 -4.12 -2.81 5.95
CA ASP A 121 -5.40 -3.05 6.61
C ASP A 121 -5.38 -2.51 8.04
N ASN A 122 -6.10 -1.40 8.26
CA ASN A 122 -6.37 -0.82 9.58
C ASN A 122 -7.85 -0.95 10.00
N ARG A 123 -8.72 -1.60 9.19
CA ARG A 123 -10.17 -1.82 9.40
C ARG A 123 -11.05 -0.57 9.43
N ILE A 124 -10.52 0.59 9.08
CA ILE A 124 -11.29 1.84 9.19
C ILE A 124 -10.71 2.95 8.33
N THR A 125 -11.57 3.80 7.80
CA THR A 125 -11.14 4.96 7.03
C THR A 125 -10.67 6.06 7.99
N GLY A 126 -9.40 6.02 8.39
CA GLY A 126 -8.88 6.83 9.49
C GLY A 126 -8.89 8.35 9.22
N MET A 127 -8.22 8.81 8.17
CA MET A 127 -7.97 10.26 7.93
C MET A 127 -9.22 11.10 7.72
N THR A 128 -10.32 10.50 7.29
CA THR A 128 -11.56 11.24 7.03
C THR A 128 -12.42 11.38 8.27
N GLY A 129 -12.03 10.81 9.42
CA GLY A 129 -12.81 10.82 10.65
C GLY A 129 -13.37 9.45 11.04
N HIS A 130 -12.62 8.37 10.80
CA HIS A 130 -12.98 7.00 11.21
C HIS A 130 -14.29 6.45 10.59
N GLN A 131 -14.53 6.71 9.31
CA GLN A 131 -15.68 6.15 8.61
C GLN A 131 -15.56 4.64 8.44
N GLU A 132 -16.71 3.97 8.48
CA GLU A 132 -16.82 2.57 8.10
C GLU A 132 -16.54 2.37 6.61
N ASN A 133 -15.99 1.20 6.27
CA ASN A 133 -15.73 0.76 4.91
C ASN A 133 -15.90 -0.77 4.82
N PRO A 134 -15.82 -1.39 3.63
CA PRO A 134 -16.00 -2.85 3.49
C PRO A 134 -15.02 -3.73 4.30
N GLY A 135 -13.86 -3.19 4.72
CA GLY A 135 -12.91 -3.84 5.63
C GLY A 135 -13.23 -3.65 7.12
N SER A 136 -14.23 -2.82 7.46
CA SER A 136 -14.66 -2.58 8.84
C SER A 136 -15.44 -3.75 9.43
N TYR A 137 -15.20 -4.03 10.71
CA TYR A 137 -15.72 -5.23 11.40
C TYR A 137 -17.21 -5.13 11.78
N LEU A 138 -17.84 -3.97 11.53
CA LEU A 138 -19.16 -3.64 12.06
C LEU A 138 -20.32 -4.20 11.21
N THR A 139 -20.10 -4.52 9.93
CA THR A 139 -21.22 -4.88 9.03
C THR A 139 -21.64 -6.35 9.10
N ARG A 140 -20.81 -7.29 9.58
CA ARG A 140 -21.17 -8.73 9.62
C ARG A 140 -21.57 -9.28 11.00
N ARG A 141 -21.26 -8.57 12.10
CA ARG A 141 -21.64 -9.02 13.45
C ARG A 141 -22.85 -8.31 14.06
N ARG A 142 -23.34 -7.23 13.43
CA ARG A 142 -24.48 -6.46 13.95
C ARG A 142 -25.83 -6.87 13.36
N ASN A 143 -25.85 -7.55 12.20
CA ASN A 143 -27.06 -8.10 11.59
C ASN A 143 -27.23 -9.60 11.90
N LYS A 144 -27.20 -9.94 13.19
CA LYS A 144 -27.82 -11.18 13.71
C LYS A 144 -29.19 -10.82 14.33
N THR A 145 -29.96 -10.08 13.56
CA THR A 145 -31.40 -9.83 13.70
C THR A 145 -31.87 -9.53 12.29
N ASP A 146 -32.02 -10.61 11.52
CA ASP A 146 -33.15 -10.94 10.65
C ASP A 146 -32.85 -12.29 9.98
#